data_AF-A0A2D4M4G4-F1
#
_entry.id   AF-A0A2D4M4G4-F1
#
_cell.length_a   1.000
_cell.length_b   1.000
_cell.length_c   1.000
_cell.angle_alpha   90.00
_cell.angle_beta   90.00
_cell.angle_gamma   90.00
#
_symmetry.space_group_name_H-M   'P 1'
#
loop_
_entity.id
_entity.type
_entity.pdbx_description
1 polymer ?
#
loop_
_entity_poly.entity_id
_entity_poly.type
_entity_poly.pdbx_seq_one_letter_code
_entity_poly.pdbx_strand_id
1 'polypeptide(L)'
;RGGTHLDVLQRKLREVSTKYQLFQKPANFEQRMLDCKRVLDSVKVELHILDVKDIDPDIIQFHFDKCMKLYKTLSEVKLEVETVIKTGRQIVQKQQTDNPKSM
;
A
#
# COMPACT_ATOMS: atom_id res chain seq x y z
N ARG A 1 -11.92 31.13 31.25
CA ARG A 1 -11.69 32.17 30.22
C ARG A 1 -12.21 31.64 28.89
N GLY A 2 -13.49 31.87 28.57
CA GLY A 2 -14.07 31.48 27.28
C GLY A 2 -13.80 32.57 26.26
N GLY A 3 -13.29 32.20 25.08
CA GLY A 3 -13.12 33.13 23.97
C GLY A 3 -14.46 33.70 23.49
N THR A 4 -14.40 34.76 22.70
CA THR A 4 -15.55 35.40 22.06
C THR A 4 -16.36 34.40 21.23
N HIS A 5 -17.63 34.69 20.91
CA HIS A 5 -18.44 33.85 20.01
C HIS A 5 -17.75 33.57 18.67
N LEU A 6 -16.98 34.55 18.18
CA LEU A 6 -16.15 34.40 16.98
C LEU A 6 -15.06 33.33 17.16
N ASP A 7 -14.39 33.29 18.31
CA ASP A 7 -13.37 32.27 18.62
C ASP A 7 -13.96 30.86 18.63
N VAL A 8 -15.17 30.72 19.18
CA VAL A 8 -15.89 29.44 19.21
C VAL A 8 -16.23 28.97 17.79
N LEU A 9 -16.74 29.88 16.94
CA LEU A 9 -17.06 29.60 15.54
C LEU A 9 -15.80 29.22 14.74
N GLN A 10 -14.71 29.98 14.87
CA GLN A 10 -13.45 29.68 14.20
C GLN A 10 -12.85 28.33 14.65
N ARG A 11 -12.97 27.99 15.94
CA ARG A 11 -12.57 26.66 16.42
C ARG A 11 -13.42 25.58 15.77
N LYS A 12 -14.74 25.77 15.71
CA LYS A 12 -15.64 24.77 15.12
C LYS A 12 -15.40 24.57 13.63
N LEU A 13 -15.15 25.66 12.90
CA LEU A 13 -14.79 25.61 11.49
C LEU A 13 -13.51 24.78 11.29
N ARG A 14 -12.45 25.04 12.06
CA ARG A 14 -11.21 24.25 11.99
C ARG A 14 -11.44 22.77 12.23
N GLU A 15 -12.19 22.41 13.28
CA GLU A 15 -12.55 21.01 13.57
C GLU A 15 -13.26 20.33 12.39
N VAL A 16 -14.24 21.01 11.79
CA VAL A 16 -15.02 20.46 10.68
C VAL A 16 -14.16 20.35 9.42
N SER A 17 -13.32 21.35 9.13
CA SER A 17 -12.39 21.32 8.01
C SER A 17 -11.41 20.15 8.11
N THR A 18 -10.82 19.93 9.29
CA THR A 18 -9.94 18.77 9.53
C THR A 18 -10.67 17.45 9.31
N LYS A 19 -11.87 17.29 9.88
CA LYS A 19 -12.67 16.06 9.67
C LYS A 19 -13.03 15.85 8.21
N TYR A 20 -13.44 16.91 7.52
CA TYR A 20 -13.77 16.87 6.10
C TYR A 20 -12.57 16.39 5.26
N GLN A 21 -11.37 16.89 5.56
CA GLN A 21 -10.14 16.47 4.89
C GLN A 21 -9.83 14.99 5.12
N LEU A 22 -10.00 14.47 6.34
CA LEU A 22 -9.84 13.04 6.65
C LEU A 22 -10.86 12.17 5.90
N PHE A 23 -12.10 12.63 5.76
CA PHE A 23 -13.15 11.91 5.01
C PHE A 23 -12.90 11.84 3.50
N GLN A 24 -12.00 12.68 2.95
CA GLN A 24 -11.62 12.61 1.54
C GLN A 24 -10.60 11.49 1.24
N LYS A 25 -10.11 10.76 2.25
CA LYS A 25 -9.29 9.55 2.04
C LYS A 25 -10.07 8.53 1.21
N PRO A 26 -9.50 7.93 0.14
CA PRO A 26 -10.18 6.89 -0.63
C PRO A 26 -10.57 5.69 0.24
N ALA A 27 -11.85 5.32 0.22
CA ALA A 27 -12.46 4.40 1.18
C ALA A 27 -11.80 3.01 1.24
N ASN A 28 -11.29 2.50 0.11
CA ASN A 28 -10.70 1.16 0.01
C ASN A 28 -9.17 1.16 -0.07
N PHE A 29 -8.51 2.30 0.18
CA PHE A 29 -7.06 2.40 0.04
C PHE A 29 -6.30 1.42 0.92
N GLU A 30 -6.66 1.33 2.21
CA GLU A 30 -5.98 0.46 3.18
C GLU A 30 -6.10 -1.02 2.81
N GLN A 31 -7.29 -1.44 2.34
CA GLN A 31 -7.50 -2.80 1.87
C GLN A 31 -6.62 -3.10 0.66
N ARG A 32 -6.61 -2.23 -0.36
CA ARG A 32 -5.77 -2.38 -1.56
C ARG A 32 -4.29 -2.48 -1.21
N MET A 33 -3.83 -1.66 -0.26
CA MET A 33 -2.45 -1.71 0.24
C MET A 33 -2.14 -3.04 0.93
N LEU A 34 -3.03 -3.54 1.78
CA LEU A 34 -2.88 -4.84 2.44
C LEU A 34 -2.87 -5.99 1.44
N ASP A 35 -3.71 -5.94 0.41
CA ASP A 35 -3.76 -6.97 -0.63
C ASP A 35 -2.47 -6.99 -1.46
N CYS A 36 -1.94 -5.84 -1.86
CA CYS A 36 -0.59 -5.72 -2.45
C CYS A 36 0.48 -6.34 -1.56
N LYS A 37 0.47 -5.98 -0.26
CA LYS A 37 1.45 -6.50 0.70
C LYS A 37 1.39 -8.03 0.80
N ARG A 38 0.20 -8.62 0.87
CA ARG A 38 0.02 -10.08 0.94
C ARG A 38 0.58 -10.81 -0.27
N VAL A 39 0.38 -10.26 -1.47
CA VAL A 39 0.95 -10.84 -2.71
C VAL A 39 2.47 -10.78 -2.67
N LEU A 40 3.04 -9.63 -2.31
CA LEU A 40 4.49 -9.45 -2.21
C LEU A 40 5.13 -10.34 -1.12
N ASP A 41 4.47 -10.48 0.03
CA ASP A 41 4.91 -11.35 1.13
C ASP A 41 4.90 -12.83 0.69
N SER A 42 3.87 -13.26 -0.06
CA SER A 42 3.80 -14.62 -0.62
C SER A 42 4.95 -14.89 -1.60
N VAL A 43 5.23 -13.95 -2.51
CA VAL A 43 6.37 -14.05 -3.43
C VAL A 43 7.69 -14.14 -2.67
N LYS A 44 7.86 -13.32 -1.62
CA LYS A 44 9.08 -13.29 -0.80
C LYS A 44 9.37 -14.65 -0.14
N VAL A 45 8.33 -15.35 0.33
CA VAL A 45 8.48 -16.69 0.91
C VAL A 45 8.99 -17.71 -0.11
N GLU A 46 8.56 -17.58 -1.37
CA GLU A 46 8.94 -18.51 -2.44
C GLU A 46 10.29 -18.20 -3.11
N LEU A 47 10.96 -17.08 -2.80
CA LEU A 47 12.22 -16.67 -3.44
C LEU A 47 13.37 -17.69 -3.31
N HIS A 48 13.33 -18.59 -2.31
CA HIS A 48 14.30 -19.67 -2.17
C HIS A 48 14.36 -20.60 -3.39
N ILE A 49 13.33 -20.58 -4.25
CA ILE A 49 13.33 -21.32 -5.51
C ILE A 49 14.33 -20.76 -6.53
N LEU A 50 14.97 -19.62 -6.27
CA LEU A 50 16.04 -19.10 -7.12
C LEU A 50 17.40 -19.77 -6.83
N ASP A 51 17.51 -20.49 -5.70
CA ASP A 51 18.75 -21.15 -5.29
C ASP A 51 18.91 -22.50 -5.99
N VAL A 52 19.32 -22.46 -7.26
CA VAL A 52 19.62 -23.66 -8.06
C VAL A 52 20.94 -24.27 -7.58
N LYS A 53 20.91 -25.54 -7.15
CA LYS A 53 22.07 -26.25 -6.60
C LYS A 53 22.61 -27.36 -7.49
N ASP A 54 21.90 -27.68 -8.57
CA ASP A 54 22.19 -28.78 -9.46
C ASP A 54 21.90 -28.35 -10.90
N ILE A 55 22.65 -28.94 -11.83
CA ILE A 55 22.56 -28.69 -13.28
C ILE A 55 21.81 -29.80 -14.02
N ASP A 56 21.24 -30.77 -13.30
CA ASP A 56 20.32 -31.75 -13.88
C ASP A 56 19.20 -31.03 -14.67
N PRO A 57 18.96 -31.40 -15.94
CA PRO A 57 17.92 -30.78 -16.77
C PRO A 57 16.54 -30.74 -16.12
N ASP A 58 16.14 -31.78 -15.38
CA ASP A 58 14.83 -31.85 -14.73
C ASP A 58 14.76 -30.86 -13.55
N ILE A 59 15.86 -30.70 -12.81
CA ILE A 59 15.97 -29.71 -11.73
C ILE A 59 15.90 -28.30 -12.33
N ILE A 60 16.66 -28.03 -13.39
CA ILE A 60 16.64 -26.74 -14.08
C ILE A 60 15.22 -26.40 -14.56
N GLN A 61 14.53 -27.35 -15.19
CA GLN A 61 13.16 -27.15 -15.68
C GLN A 61 12.18 -26.85 -14.53
N PHE A 62 12.29 -27.58 -13.42
CA PHE A 62 11.47 -27.33 -12.23
C PHE A 62 11.66 -25.91 -11.68
N HIS A 63 12.92 -25.47 -11.54
CA HIS A 63 13.23 -24.11 -11.09
C HIS A 63 12.71 -23.07 -12.09
N PHE A 64 12.89 -23.28 -13.39
CA PHE A 64 12.39 -22.40 -14.44
C PHE A 64 10.86 -22.21 -14.37
N ASP A 65 10.10 -23.31 -14.24
CA ASP A 65 8.64 -23.25 -14.17
C ASP A 65 8.15 -22.46 -12.95
N LYS A 66 8.85 -22.58 -11.83
CA LYS A 66 8.55 -21.84 -10.61
C LYS A 66 8.92 -20.36 -10.73
N CYS A 67 10.08 -20.04 -11.30
CA CYS A 67 10.49 -18.67 -11.62
C CYS A 67 9.46 -17.98 -12.51
N MET A 68 8.94 -18.68 -13.52
CA MET A 68 7.90 -18.16 -14.40
C MET A 68 6.59 -17.87 -13.67
N LYS A 69 6.22 -18.68 -12.67
CA LYS A 69 5.06 -18.40 -11.81
C LYS A 69 5.27 -17.13 -10.98
N LEU A 70 6.43 -16.98 -10.34
CA LEU A 70 6.75 -15.77 -9.57
C LEU A 70 6.75 -14.51 -10.46
N TYR A 71 7.35 -14.60 -11.64
CA TYR A 71 7.35 -13.52 -12.62
C TYR A 71 5.94 -13.10 -13.03
N LYS A 72 5.06 -14.07 -13.31
CA LYS A 72 3.66 -13.80 -13.65
C LYS A 72 2.93 -13.08 -12.51
N THR A 73 3.02 -13.59 -11.29
CA THR A 73 2.39 -12.98 -10.10
C THR A 73 2.88 -11.55 -9.86
N LEU A 74 4.20 -11.31 -9.96
CA LEU A 74 4.78 -9.97 -9.80
C LEU A 74 4.32 -9.02 -10.91
N SER A 75 4.22 -9.50 -12.15
CA SER A 75 3.77 -8.71 -13.29
C SER A 75 2.31 -8.29 -13.15
N GLU A 76 1.45 -9.18 -12.65
CA GLU A 76 0.03 -8.93 -12.42
C GLU A 76 -0.21 -7.88 -11.33
N VAL A 77 0.58 -7.88 -10.25
CA VAL A 77 0.40 -6.93 -9.13
C VAL A 77 1.11 -5.58 -9.33
N LYS A 78 2.01 -5.48 -10.33
CA LYS A 78 2.88 -4.30 -10.53
C LYS A 78 2.11 -2.97 -10.60
N LEU A 79 1.12 -2.88 -11.49
CA LEU A 79 0.37 -1.64 -11.71
C LEU A 79 -0.41 -1.21 -10.45
N GLU A 80 -0.92 -2.20 -9.72
CA GLU A 80 -1.66 -1.97 -8.48
C GLU A 80 -0.72 -1.45 -7.37
N VAL A 81 0.48 -2.02 -7.24
CA VAL A 81 1.52 -1.52 -6.32
C VAL A 81 1.90 -0.07 -6.65
N GLU A 82 2.17 0.25 -7.92
CA GLU A 82 2.49 1.62 -8.35
C GLU A 82 1.36 2.60 -8.01
N THR A 83 0.11 2.16 -8.21
CA THR A 83 -1.08 2.95 -7.92
C THR A 83 -1.24 3.18 -6.42
N VAL A 84 -1.13 2.14 -5.59
CA VAL A 84 -1.17 2.23 -4.13
C VAL A 84 -0.09 3.18 -3.62
N ILE A 85 1.14 3.06 -4.11
CA ILE A 85 2.24 3.95 -3.74
C ILE A 85 1.92 5.41 -4.11
N LYS A 86 1.39 5.66 -5.31
CA LYS A 86 1.02 7.01 -5.76
C LYS A 86 -0.10 7.60 -4.90
N THR A 87 -1.15 6.81 -4.62
CA THR A 87 -2.30 7.24 -3.81
C THR A 87 -1.91 7.46 -2.35
N GLY A 88 -1.06 6.60 -1.77
CA GLY A 88 -0.56 6.75 -0.41
C GLY A 88 0.18 8.08 -0.22
N ARG A 89 1.06 8.43 -1.18
CA ARG A 89 1.73 9.75 -1.18
C ARG A 89 0.73 10.90 -1.24
N GLN A 90 -0.31 10.80 -2.06
CA GLN A 90 -1.34 11.84 -2.16
C GLN A 90 -2.13 12.01 -0.86
N ILE A 91 -2.48 10.91 -0.18
CA ILE A 91 -3.18 10.93 1.12
C ILE A 91 -2.33 11.68 2.16
N VAL A 92 -1.02 11.37 2.23
CA VAL A 92 -0.10 12.04 3.16
C VAL A 92 0.07 13.51 2.80
N GLN A 93 0.31 13.84 1.52
CA GLN A 93 0.50 15.21 1.06
C GLN A 93 -0.73 16.09 1.33
N LYS A 94 -1.93 15.52 1.17
CA LYS A 94 -3.19 16.20 1.45
C LYS A 94 -3.63 16.07 2.91
N GLN A 95 -2.80 15.56 3.82
CA GLN A 95 -3.13 15.38 5.25
C GLN A 95 -4.48 14.67 5.48
N GLN A 96 -4.79 13.67 4.65
CA GLN A 96 -6.03 12.88 4.72
C GLN A 96 -5.88 11.64 5.62
N THR A 97 -4.90 11.65 6.53
CA THR A 97 -4.62 10.57 7.47
C THR A 97 -4.07 11.14 8.78
N ASP A 98 -4.49 10.57 9.90
CA ASP A 98 -3.94 10.89 11.22
C ASP A 98 -2.65 10.12 11.53
N ASN A 99 -2.30 9.13 10.70
CA ASN A 99 -1.06 8.35 10.85
C ASN A 99 -0.24 8.32 9.55
N PRO A 100 0.45 9.42 9.20
CA PRO A 100 1.24 9.49 7.97
C PRO A 100 2.39 8.49 7.90
N LYS A 101 2.89 8.01 9.05
CA LYS A 101 4.02 7.07 9.11
C LYS A 101 3.62 5.62 8.89
N SER A 102 2.33 5.30 9.04
CA SER A 102 1.80 3.95 8.78
C SER A 102 1.26 3.79 7.35
N MET A 103 1.31 4.86 6.56
CA MET A 103 0.99 4.87 5.13
C MET A 103 2.26 4.61 4.33
#